data_AF-A0A2E8V5C1-F1
#
_entry.id   AF-A0A2E8V5C1-F1
#
_cell.length_a   1.000
_cell.length_b   1.000
_cell.length_c   1.000
_cell.angle_alpha   90.00
_cell.angle_beta   90.00
_cell.angle_gamma   90.00
#
_symmetry.space_group_name_H-M   'P 1'
#
loop_
_entity.id
_entity.type
_entity.pdbx_description
1 polymer ?
#
loop_
_entity_poly.entity_id
_entity_poly.type
_entity_poly.pdbx_seq_one_letter_code
_entity_poly.pdbx_strand_id
1 'polypeptide(L)'
;MIPIEEKRVAYRHPQLRELQTKRESGFFLHPQVQLVWVEMAAQLGTQALVVGILLQFRFLLSQKESVTLPKNFLVKFGISKGVKQRALKSLEEAGLVSIVQEIGRSPLITLHKV
;
A
#
# COMPACT_ATOMS: atom_id res chain seq x y z
N MET A 1 -13.10 21.64 5.46
CA MET A 1 -13.29 20.45 6.31
C MET A 1 -14.73 20.02 6.14
N ILE A 2 -14.99 18.87 5.54
CA ILE A 2 -16.36 18.35 5.39
C ILE A 2 -16.76 17.81 6.77
N PRO A 3 -17.89 18.23 7.36
CA PRO A 3 -18.35 17.64 8.61
C PRO A 3 -18.67 16.17 8.36
N ILE A 4 -17.99 15.29 9.06
CA ILE A 4 -18.30 13.86 9.05
C ILE A 4 -19.57 13.70 9.87
N GLU A 5 -20.72 13.56 9.22
CA GLU A 5 -21.97 13.24 9.91
C GLU A 5 -21.90 11.81 10.43
N GLU A 6 -21.79 11.66 11.75
CA GLU A 6 -21.85 10.35 12.39
C GLU A 6 -23.27 9.77 12.26
N LYS A 7 -23.40 8.71 11.44
CA LYS A 7 -24.65 7.95 11.34
C LYS A 7 -24.84 7.13 12.62
N ARG A 8 -25.68 7.62 13.54
CA ARG A 8 -26.08 6.89 14.76
C ARG A 8 -27.05 5.77 14.38
N VAL A 9 -26.68 4.53 14.71
CA VAL A 9 -27.49 3.33 14.44
C VAL A 9 -28.02 2.79 15.77
N ALA A 10 -29.30 2.39 15.82
CA ALA A 10 -29.90 1.83 17.02
C ALA A 10 -29.18 0.54 17.47
N TYR A 11 -29.01 0.35 18.78
CA TYR A 11 -28.30 -0.80 19.38
C TYR A 11 -28.82 -2.20 18.95
N ARG A 12 -30.08 -2.30 18.50
CA ARG A 12 -30.68 -3.55 18.00
C ARG A 12 -30.84 -3.61 16.47
N HIS A 13 -30.12 -2.78 15.74
CA HIS A 13 -30.20 -2.81 14.28
C HIS A 13 -29.78 -4.19 13.74
N PRO A 14 -30.54 -4.81 12.82
CA PRO A 14 -30.27 -6.16 12.34
C PRO A 14 -28.89 -6.31 11.68
N GLN A 15 -28.35 -5.22 11.12
CA GLN A 15 -27.03 -5.18 10.47
C GLN A 15 -25.91 -4.61 11.36
N LEU A 16 -26.12 -4.44 12.67
CA LEU A 16 -25.13 -3.78 13.53
C LEU A 16 -23.76 -4.49 13.51
N ARG A 17 -23.76 -5.83 13.53
CA ARG A 17 -22.54 -6.63 13.45
C ARG A 17 -21.77 -6.38 12.15
N GLU A 18 -22.46 -6.40 11.01
CA GLU A 18 -21.84 -6.16 9.70
C GLU A 18 -21.26 -4.74 9.58
N LEU A 19 -21.98 -3.74 10.10
CA LEU A 19 -21.51 -2.35 10.15
C LEU A 19 -20.30 -2.18 11.07
N GLN A 20 -20.27 -2.88 12.21
CA GLN A 20 -19.11 -2.92 13.10
C GLN A 20 -17.91 -3.57 12.43
N THR A 21 -18.08 -4.75 11.83
CA THR A 21 -16.99 -5.45 11.11
C THR A 21 -16.46 -4.63 9.94
N LYS A 22 -17.33 -3.92 9.20
CA LYS A 22 -16.90 -3.02 8.13
C LYS A 22 -16.13 -1.81 8.66
N ARG A 23 -16.48 -1.31 9.85
CA ARG A 23 -15.77 -0.20 10.51
C ARG A 23 -14.42 -0.64 11.10
N GLU A 24 -14.33 -1.88 11.56
CA GLU A 24 -13.12 -2.50 12.12
C GLU A 24 -12.19 -3.09 11.05
N SER A 25 -12.59 -3.01 9.78
CA SER A 25 -12.00 -3.78 8.68
C SER A 25 -10.52 -3.51 8.40
N GLY A 26 -9.91 -2.53 9.08
CA GLY A 26 -8.45 -2.37 9.18
C GLY A 26 -7.74 -2.20 7.84
N PHE A 27 -8.50 -1.98 6.76
CA PHE A 27 -7.98 -1.74 5.42
C PHE A 27 -7.89 -0.24 5.18
N PHE A 28 -7.00 0.16 4.28
CA PHE A 28 -6.80 1.56 3.94
C PHE A 28 -7.86 2.04 2.94
N LEU A 29 -7.57 1.94 1.64
CA LEU A 29 -8.49 2.35 0.56
C LEU A 29 -9.09 1.16 -0.19
N HIS A 30 -8.51 -0.02 -0.03
CA HIS A 30 -8.92 -1.23 -0.72
C HIS A 30 -8.80 -2.42 0.23
N PRO A 31 -9.73 -3.40 0.20
CA PRO A 31 -9.73 -4.54 1.13
C PRO A 31 -8.44 -5.38 1.14
N GLN A 32 -7.66 -5.34 0.05
CA GLN A 32 -6.39 -6.05 -0.05
C GLN A 32 -5.19 -5.26 0.49
N VAL A 33 -5.40 -4.00 0.89
CA VAL A 33 -4.36 -3.11 1.41
C VAL A 33 -4.65 -2.83 2.88
N GLN A 34 -3.90 -3.49 3.76
CA GLN A 34 -4.03 -3.31 5.21
C GLN A 34 -3.52 -1.91 5.62
N LEU A 35 -4.23 -1.27 6.54
CA LEU A 35 -3.87 0.05 7.06
C LEU A 35 -2.51 0.03 7.76
N VAL A 36 -2.25 -1.00 8.57
CA VAL A 36 -0.98 -1.18 9.30
C VAL A 36 0.22 -1.21 8.34
N TRP A 37 0.08 -1.85 7.18
CA TRP A 37 1.13 -1.85 6.15
C TRP A 37 1.46 -0.42 5.70
N VAL A 38 0.44 0.42 5.49
CA VAL A 38 0.59 1.81 5.07
C VAL A 38 1.20 2.66 6.19
N GLU A 39 0.82 2.42 7.44
CA GLU A 39 1.40 3.08 8.61
C GLU A 39 2.89 2.78 8.76
N MET A 40 3.29 1.51 8.62
CA MET A 40 4.70 1.12 8.62
C MET A 40 5.46 1.79 7.48
N ALA A 41 4.92 1.80 6.26
CA ALA A 41 5.53 2.50 5.13
C ALA A 41 5.68 4.01 5.36
N ALA A 42 4.73 4.63 6.07
CA ALA A 42 4.77 6.05 6.41
C ALA A 42 5.89 6.38 7.41
N GLN A 43 6.15 5.49 8.37
CA GLN A 43 7.23 5.65 9.36
C GLN A 43 8.63 5.62 8.72
N LEU A 44 8.79 4.96 7.57
CA LEU A 44 10.04 4.92 6.80
C LEU A 44 10.31 6.21 6.01
N GLY A 45 9.33 7.14 5.99
CA GLY A 45 9.42 8.44 5.35
C GLY A 45 8.62 8.56 4.05
N THR A 46 8.45 9.80 3.60
CA THR A 46 7.52 10.14 2.50
C THR A 46 7.81 9.41 1.20
N GLN A 47 9.09 9.24 0.84
CA GLN A 47 9.45 8.58 -0.41
C GLN A 47 9.14 7.07 -0.38
N ALA A 48 9.34 6.42 0.77
CA ALA A 48 8.97 5.01 0.95
C ALA A 48 7.46 4.83 0.89
N LEU A 49 6.71 5.72 1.55
CA LEU A 49 5.24 5.73 1.48
C LEU A 49 4.72 5.88 0.05
N VAL A 50 5.20 6.89 -0.69
CA VAL A 50 4.72 7.12 -2.06
C VAL A 50 5.06 5.94 -2.97
N VAL A 51 6.29 5.42 -2.92
CA VAL A 51 6.68 4.23 -3.69
C VAL A 51 5.84 3.01 -3.30
N GLY A 52 5.56 2.83 -2.00
CA GLY A 52 4.73 1.76 -1.47
C GLY A 52 3.28 1.83 -1.96
N ILE A 53 2.66 3.01 -1.95
CA ILE A 53 1.31 3.21 -2.49
C ILE A 53 1.28 2.91 -3.99
N LEU A 54 2.30 3.33 -4.74
CA LEU A 54 2.41 3.04 -6.18
C LEU A 54 2.60 1.54 -6.47
N LEU A 55 3.28 0.81 -5.58
CA LEU A 55 3.37 -0.65 -5.64
C LEU A 55 2.00 -1.28 -5.41
N GLN A 56 1.33 -0.91 -4.31
CA GLN A 56 -0.01 -1.39 -3.98
C GLN A 56 -0.97 -1.17 -5.16
N PHE A 57 -0.98 0.02 -5.75
CA PHE A 57 -1.77 0.31 -6.95
C PHE A 57 -1.50 -0.66 -8.11
N ARG A 58 -0.22 -0.95 -8.41
CA ARG A 58 0.14 -1.87 -9.49
C ARG A 58 -0.23 -3.32 -9.17
N PHE A 59 -0.11 -3.72 -7.91
CA PHE A 59 -0.54 -5.02 -7.45
C PHE A 59 -2.04 -5.22 -7.64
N LEU A 60 -2.84 -4.26 -7.18
CA LEU A 60 -4.29 -4.28 -7.35
C LEU A 60 -4.71 -4.31 -8.82
N LEU A 61 -4.03 -3.53 -9.68
CA LEU A 61 -4.33 -3.46 -11.10
C LEU A 61 -3.95 -4.74 -11.85
N SER A 62 -2.82 -5.35 -11.51
CA SER A 62 -2.31 -6.53 -12.22
C SER A 62 -2.84 -7.86 -11.68
N GLN A 63 -3.26 -7.90 -10.41
CA GLN A 63 -3.65 -9.10 -9.67
C GLN A 63 -2.60 -10.23 -9.71
N LYS A 64 -1.32 -9.88 -9.91
CA LYS A 64 -0.19 -10.82 -9.91
C LYS A 64 0.49 -10.87 -8.55
N GLU A 65 1.18 -11.95 -8.26
CA GLU A 65 1.99 -12.13 -7.03
C GLU A 65 3.27 -11.27 -7.01
N SER A 66 3.73 -10.83 -8.18
CA SER A 66 4.86 -9.92 -8.30
C SER A 66 4.61 -8.87 -9.38
N VAL A 67 5.11 -7.66 -9.14
CA VAL A 67 5.03 -6.55 -10.09
C VAL A 67 6.37 -5.88 -10.25
N THR A 68 6.59 -5.29 -11.41
CA THR A 68 7.72 -4.40 -11.65
C THR A 68 7.30 -2.94 -11.44
N LEU A 69 8.26 -2.06 -11.13
CA LEU A 69 8.06 -0.61 -11.12
C LEU A 69 8.87 0.04 -12.27
N PRO A 70 8.25 0.28 -13.44
CA PRO A 70 8.93 0.90 -14.58
C PRO A 70 9.35 2.34 -14.28
N LYS A 71 10.52 2.76 -14.78
CA LYS A 71 11.04 4.12 -14.63
C LYS A 71 10.04 5.17 -15.15
N ASN A 72 9.51 4.96 -16.35
CA ASN A 72 8.60 5.91 -17.01
C ASN A 72 7.31 6.15 -16.23
N PHE A 73 6.89 5.18 -15.42
CA PHE A 73 5.75 5.32 -14.53
C PHE A 73 6.09 6.21 -13.34
N LEU A 74 7.23 5.96 -12.68
CA LEU A 74 7.69 6.69 -11.50
C LEU A 74 8.06 8.16 -11.77
N VAL A 75 8.56 8.46 -12.96
CA VAL A 75 8.89 9.84 -13.37
C VAL A 75 7.67 10.77 -13.30
N LYS A 76 6.46 10.25 -13.58
CA LYS A 76 5.20 11.03 -13.48
C LYS A 76 4.91 11.50 -12.05
N PHE A 77 5.50 10.85 -11.07
CA PHE A 77 5.37 11.18 -9.64
C PHE A 77 6.62 11.87 -9.09
N GLY A 78 7.53 12.33 -9.95
CA GLY A 78 8.78 12.98 -9.54
C GLY A 78 9.80 12.03 -8.90
N ILE A 79 9.63 10.71 -9.03
CA ILE A 79 10.50 9.73 -8.39
C ILE A 79 11.65 9.36 -9.33
N SER A 80 12.86 9.78 -8.95
CA SER A 80 14.09 9.43 -9.66
C SER A 80 14.52 7.98 -9.39
N LYS A 81 15.43 7.44 -10.20
CA LYS A 81 15.98 6.09 -10.03
C LYS A 81 16.63 5.90 -8.64
N GLY A 82 17.37 6.90 -8.16
CA GLY A 82 18.02 6.84 -6.85
C GLY A 82 17.02 6.85 -5.70
N VAL A 83 15.97 7.67 -5.81
CA VAL A 83 14.87 7.69 -4.82
C VAL A 83 14.16 6.35 -4.80
N LYS A 84 13.81 5.79 -5.97
CA LYS A 84 13.23 4.46 -6.09
C LYS A 84 14.07 3.41 -5.37
N GLN A 85 15.38 3.37 -5.64
CA GLN A 85 16.27 2.38 -5.03
C GLN A 85 16.31 2.48 -3.51
N ARG A 86 16.45 3.70 -2.97
CA ARG A 86 16.45 3.90 -1.51
C ARG A 86 15.12 3.53 -0.87
N ALA A 87 14.01 3.99 -1.45
CA ALA A 87 12.68 3.68 -0.95
C ALA A 87 12.39 2.17 -0.96
N LEU A 88 12.72 1.49 -2.06
CA LEU A 88 12.58 0.04 -2.17
C LEU A 88 13.43 -0.70 -1.13
N LYS A 89 14.66 -0.26 -0.91
CA LYS A 89 15.54 -0.83 0.11
C LYS A 89 14.95 -0.68 1.51
N SER A 90 14.45 0.51 1.86
CA SER A 90 13.82 0.74 3.17
C SER A 90 12.56 -0.10 3.37
N LEU A 91 11.74 -0.25 2.33
CA LEU A 91 10.54 -1.11 2.38
C LEU A 91 10.91 -2.59 2.57
N GLU A 92 11.99 -3.04 1.93
CA GLU A 92 12.50 -4.41 2.05
C GLU A 92 13.09 -4.66 3.43
N GLU A 93 13.91 -3.74 3.95
CA GLU A 93 14.48 -3.80 5.31
C GLU A 93 13.38 -3.83 6.39
N ALA A 94 12.23 -3.19 6.13
CA ALA A 94 11.06 -3.22 7.01
C ALA A 94 10.18 -4.48 6.85
N GLY A 95 10.54 -5.40 5.96
CA GLY A 95 9.78 -6.63 5.71
C GLY A 95 8.44 -6.41 4.99
N LEU A 96 8.20 -5.21 4.46
CA LEU A 96 6.94 -4.88 3.78
C LEU A 96 6.89 -5.43 2.35
N VAL A 97 8.07 -5.58 1.73
CA VAL A 97 8.25 -6.11 0.37
C VAL A 97 9.44 -7.04 0.28
N SER A 98 9.48 -7.88 -0.74
CA SER A 98 10.65 -8.64 -1.16
C SER A 98 11.02 -8.28 -2.59
N ILE A 99 12.31 -8.19 -2.88
CA ILE A 99 12.80 -7.75 -4.17
C ILE A 99 13.72 -8.82 -4.77
N VAL A 100 13.33 -9.32 -5.94
CA VAL A 100 14.17 -10.20 -6.76
C VAL A 100 14.72 -9.38 -7.92
N GLN A 101 16.04 -9.21 -7.95
CA GLN A 101 16.73 -8.48 -9.01
C GLN A 101 17.62 -9.41 -9.82
N GLU A 102 17.26 -9.64 -11.08
CA GLU A 102 18.13 -10.27 -12.08
C GLU A 102 18.94 -9.21 -12.82
N ILE A 103 20.22 -9.51 -13.09
CA ILE A 103 21.11 -8.62 -13.84
C ILE A 103 20.50 -8.33 -15.23
N GLY A 104 20.41 -7.05 -15.59
CA GLY A 104 19.87 -6.61 -16.88
C GLY A 104 18.34 -6.57 -16.97
N ARG A 105 17.60 -6.96 -15.92
CA ARG A 105 16.14 -6.93 -15.90
C ARG A 105 15.57 -5.95 -14.86
N SER A 106 14.29 -5.61 -15.04
CA SER A 106 13.56 -4.82 -14.05
C SER A 106 13.34 -5.66 -12.79
N PRO A 107 13.52 -5.10 -11.58
CA PRO A 107 13.29 -5.83 -10.35
C PRO A 107 11.83 -6.27 -10.25
N LEU A 108 11.63 -7.52 -9.85
CA LEU A 108 10.34 -8.09 -9.47
C LEU A 108 10.16 -7.84 -7.97
N ILE A 109 9.05 -7.20 -7.63
CA ILE A 109 8.72 -6.86 -6.24
C ILE A 109 7.49 -7.65 -5.84
N THR A 110 7.53 -8.27 -4.66
CA THR A 110 6.41 -8.96 -4.01
C THR A 110 6.01 -8.21 -2.74
N LEU A 111 4.70 -8.03 -2.53
CA LEU A 111 4.16 -7.41 -1.31
C LEU A 111 3.91 -8.47 -0.24
N HIS A 112 4.21 -8.14 1.02
CA HIS A 112 3.84 -8.95 2.16
C HIS A 112 2.58 -8.42 2.83
N LYS A 113 1.75 -9.33 3.34
CA LYS A 113 0.68 -8.99 4.27
C LYS A 113 1.27 -8.92 5.68
N VAL A 114 0.85 -7.92 6.44
CA VAL A 114 1.31 -7.64 7.81
C VAL A 114 0.17 -7.95 8.78
#